data_AF-A0AAE2ZW85-F1
#
_entry.id   AF-A0AAE2ZW85-F1
#
_cell.length_a   1.000
_cell.length_b   1.000
_cell.length_c   1.000
_cell.angle_alpha   90.00
_cell.angle_beta   90.00
_cell.angle_gamma   90.00
#
_symmetry.space_group_name_H-M   'P 1'
#
loop_
_entity.id
_entity.type
_entity.pdbx_description
1 polymer ?
#
loop_
_entity_poly.entity_id
_entity_poly.type
_entity_poly.pdbx_seq_one_letter_code
_entity_poly.pdbx_strand_id
1 'polypeptide(L)'
;MKRNVSLAEISDGRLYKANDMVKADCGGCNGCSRCCHGMGNSIILDPYDVYRMTTGMGKSMQELLAASVELNVVDGVILPNLKMQGAEEACAYLDGGGRCSIHPYRPGICRLFPLGRYYENGGFSYFLQTGECAKENRSKVKVSKWIDTPDLTRNQQFTLQWHDLLHAMEERLTGEDEGKQREENLLLLRLFYLLPYEGTIDFYTQFTERMEHWNGQNGQI
;
A
#
# COMPACT_ATOMS: atom_id res chain seq x y z
N MET A 1 -8.62 -2.24 -3.38
CA MET A 1 -9.76 -1.32 -3.29
C MET A 1 -9.95 -0.59 -4.62
N LYS A 2 -10.96 -1.00 -5.37
CA LYS A 2 -11.43 -0.28 -6.57
C LYS A 2 -12.25 0.93 -6.11
N ARG A 3 -12.02 2.11 -6.70
CA ARG A 3 -12.89 3.28 -6.49
C ARG A 3 -13.72 3.48 -7.75
N ASN A 4 -15.05 3.42 -7.63
CA ASN A 4 -15.98 3.70 -8.72
C ASN A 4 -16.18 5.22 -8.87
N VAL A 5 -15.12 5.91 -9.28
CA VAL A 5 -15.11 7.38 -9.48
C VAL A 5 -14.39 7.69 -10.79
N SER A 6 -14.81 8.75 -11.48
CA SER A 6 -14.11 9.20 -12.68
C SER A 6 -12.78 9.83 -12.30
N LEU A 7 -11.72 9.53 -13.06
CA LEU A 7 -10.42 10.18 -12.89
C LEU A 7 -10.55 11.72 -12.93
N ALA A 8 -11.49 12.25 -13.72
CA ALA A 8 -11.74 13.68 -13.84
C ALA A 8 -12.32 14.30 -12.56
N GLU A 9 -12.99 13.52 -11.71
CA GLU A 9 -13.61 14.01 -10.47
C GLU A 9 -12.60 14.14 -9.33
N ILE A 10 -11.54 13.32 -9.34
CA ILE A 10 -10.61 13.19 -8.22
C ILE A 10 -9.19 13.69 -8.53
N SER A 11 -8.89 14.01 -9.80
CA SER A 11 -7.54 14.36 -10.24
C SER A 11 -7.46 15.67 -11.01
N ASP A 12 -6.25 16.07 -11.38
CA ASP A 12 -5.99 17.19 -12.30
C ASP A 12 -6.17 16.83 -13.79
N GLY A 13 -6.77 15.67 -14.07
CA GLY A 13 -7.04 15.17 -15.42
C GLY A 13 -5.81 14.62 -16.14
N ARG A 14 -4.69 14.41 -15.44
CA ARG A 14 -3.43 13.96 -16.04
C ARG A 14 -2.97 12.62 -15.47
N LEU A 15 -2.35 11.84 -16.34
CA LEU A 15 -1.61 10.65 -15.98
C LEU A 15 -0.11 10.92 -16.10
N TYR A 16 0.64 10.44 -15.13
CA TYR A 16 2.07 10.66 -14.99
C TYR A 16 2.83 9.33 -14.98
N LYS A 17 4.00 9.33 -15.59
CA LYS A 17 5.03 8.30 -15.47
C LYS A 17 6.11 8.73 -14.49
N ALA A 18 6.98 7.81 -14.12
CA ALA A 18 8.01 8.03 -13.11
C ALA A 18 8.95 9.23 -13.39
N ASN A 19 9.17 9.57 -14.67
CA ASN A 19 10.05 10.66 -15.06
C ASN A 19 9.35 12.02 -15.23
N ASP A 20 8.02 12.06 -15.10
CA ASP A 20 7.26 13.28 -15.30
C ASP A 20 7.32 14.21 -14.07
N MET A 21 7.05 15.50 -14.32
CA MET A 21 6.97 16.52 -13.28
C MET A 21 5.51 16.72 -12.86
N VAL A 22 5.23 16.62 -11.57
CA VAL A 22 3.90 16.77 -10.97
C VAL A 22 3.93 17.80 -9.83
N LYS A 23 2.85 18.55 -9.63
CA LYS A 23 2.70 19.49 -8.51
C LYS A 23 2.26 18.76 -7.22
N ALA A 24 3.06 17.79 -6.79
CA ALA A 24 2.76 16.97 -5.60
C ALA A 24 3.48 17.45 -4.34
N ASP A 25 4.57 18.21 -4.47
CA ASP A 25 5.42 18.56 -3.34
C ASP A 25 4.74 19.60 -2.44
N CYS A 26 4.38 19.16 -1.25
CA CYS A 26 3.72 19.98 -0.23
C CYS A 26 4.71 20.76 0.65
N GLY A 27 6.02 20.66 0.41
CA GLY A 27 7.07 21.21 1.26
C GLY A 27 7.17 20.45 2.60
N GLY A 28 6.92 19.14 2.56
CA GLY A 28 6.88 18.26 3.73
C GLY A 28 5.56 18.30 4.52
N CYS A 29 5.44 17.40 5.49
CA CYS A 29 4.35 17.43 6.47
C CYS A 29 4.63 18.52 7.50
N ASN A 30 4.07 19.71 7.31
CA ASN A 30 4.18 20.83 8.27
C ASN A 30 3.15 20.73 9.41
N GLY A 31 2.77 19.50 9.79
CA GLY A 31 1.89 19.24 10.95
C GLY A 31 0.39 19.44 10.70
N CYS A 32 -0.09 19.44 9.44
CA CYS A 32 -1.54 19.50 9.21
C CYS A 32 -2.29 18.21 9.56
N SER A 33 -1.57 17.08 9.67
CA SER A 33 -1.99 15.70 9.98
C SER A 33 -3.24 15.15 9.27
N ARG A 34 -3.89 15.89 8.37
CA ARG A 34 -5.19 15.54 7.79
C ARG A 34 -5.21 14.16 7.12
N CYS A 35 -4.13 13.78 6.43
CA CYS A 35 -4.01 12.46 5.80
C CYS A 35 -3.80 11.30 6.80
N CYS A 36 -3.70 11.60 8.10
CA CYS A 36 -3.58 10.64 9.19
C CYS A 36 -4.85 10.54 10.04
N HIS A 37 -5.96 11.19 9.69
CA HIS A 37 -7.24 11.13 10.39
C HIS A 37 -8.35 10.64 9.47
N GLY A 38 -9.34 9.94 10.03
CA GLY A 38 -10.56 9.55 9.28
C GLY A 38 -10.30 8.62 8.10
N MET A 39 -9.17 7.89 8.12
CA MET A 39 -8.79 6.99 7.03
C MET A 39 -9.50 5.62 7.13
N GLY A 40 -10.22 5.35 8.22
CA GLY A 40 -10.86 4.06 8.46
C GLY A 40 -9.90 2.89 8.24
N ASN A 41 -10.28 1.95 7.37
CA ASN A 41 -9.47 0.80 6.97
C ASN A 41 -8.76 0.97 5.61
N SER A 42 -8.69 2.19 5.07
CA SER A 42 -8.22 2.43 3.69
C SER A 42 -6.69 2.37 3.51
N ILE A 43 -5.91 2.41 4.59
CA ILE A 43 -4.44 2.25 4.55
C ILE A 43 -4.08 0.76 4.55
N ILE A 44 -4.48 0.06 3.48
CA ILE A 44 -4.16 -1.34 3.24
C ILE A 44 -2.66 -1.47 2.98
N LEU A 45 -2.03 -2.46 3.61
CA LEU A 45 -0.60 -2.73 3.53
C LEU A 45 -0.33 -3.81 2.49
N ASP A 46 0.59 -3.53 1.58
CA ASP A 46 1.16 -4.55 0.72
C ASP A 46 2.32 -5.30 1.44
N PRO A 47 2.85 -6.39 0.88
CA PRO A 47 3.96 -7.11 1.49
C PRO A 47 5.24 -6.28 1.66
N TYR A 48 5.48 -5.30 0.78
CA TYR A 48 6.62 -4.40 0.88
C TYR A 48 6.48 -3.43 2.06
N ASP A 49 5.27 -2.97 2.34
CA ASP A 49 4.97 -2.15 3.52
C ASP A 49 5.28 -2.91 4.81
N VAL A 50 4.84 -4.17 4.90
CA VAL A 50 5.14 -5.03 6.06
C VAL A 50 6.64 -5.29 6.18
N TYR A 51 7.33 -5.59 5.07
CA TYR A 51 8.80 -5.71 5.06
C TYR A 51 9.47 -4.45 5.62
N ARG A 52 9.09 -3.26 5.14
CA ARG A 52 9.69 -1.99 5.59
C ARG A 52 9.40 -1.67 7.05
N MET A 53 8.17 -1.88 7.48
CA MET A 53 7.77 -1.62 8.86
C MET A 53 8.46 -2.57 9.82
N THR A 54 8.47 -3.88 9.51
CA THR A 54 9.08 -4.89 10.39
C THR A 54 10.59 -4.71 10.50
N THR A 55 11.28 -4.56 9.37
CA THR A 55 12.74 -4.34 9.36
C THR A 55 13.14 -2.98 9.92
N GLY A 56 12.42 -1.91 9.55
CA GLY A 56 12.74 -0.55 9.96
C GLY A 56 12.46 -0.26 11.43
N MET A 57 11.43 -0.87 11.99
CA MET A 57 11.04 -0.68 13.39
C MET A 57 11.60 -1.76 14.32
N GLY A 58 12.19 -2.83 13.77
CA GLY A 58 12.62 -3.99 14.56
C GLY A 58 11.46 -4.71 15.25
N LYS A 59 10.29 -4.77 14.60
CA LYS A 59 9.08 -5.42 15.14
C LYS A 59 8.66 -6.57 14.23
N SER A 60 8.13 -7.63 14.83
CA SER A 60 7.46 -8.72 14.11
C SER A 60 6.08 -8.30 13.61
N MET A 61 5.55 -9.00 12.60
CA MET A 61 4.18 -8.77 12.14
C MET A 61 3.16 -9.01 13.26
N GLN A 62 3.43 -9.95 14.17
CA GLN A 62 2.59 -10.25 15.33
C GLN A 62 2.52 -9.06 16.30
N GLU A 63 3.64 -8.40 16.57
CA GLU A 63 3.67 -7.17 17.38
C GLU A 63 2.95 -6.01 16.67
N LEU A 64 3.09 -5.91 15.34
CA LEU A 64 2.35 -4.92 14.55
C LEU A 64 0.83 -5.16 14.66
N LEU A 65 0.37 -6.41 14.53
CA LEU A 65 -1.05 -6.80 14.68
C LEU A 65 -1.61 -6.50 16.08
N ALA A 66 -0.80 -6.74 17.12
CA ALA A 66 -1.19 -6.46 18.49
C ALA A 66 -1.40 -4.94 18.71
N ALA A 67 -0.54 -4.09 18.14
CA ALA A 67 -0.51 -2.67 18.46
C ALA A 67 -1.22 -1.75 17.45
N SER A 68 -1.01 -1.98 16.15
CA SER A 68 -1.11 -0.92 15.13
C SER A 68 -1.68 -1.35 13.78
N VAL A 69 -1.78 -2.65 13.53
CA VAL A 69 -2.27 -3.26 12.29
C VAL A 69 -3.45 -4.15 12.64
N GLU A 70 -4.45 -4.20 11.77
CA GLU A 70 -5.57 -5.13 11.85
C GLU A 70 -5.79 -5.79 10.49
N LEU A 71 -6.63 -6.82 10.46
CA LEU A 71 -7.00 -7.51 9.22
C LEU A 71 -8.42 -7.14 8.84
N ASN A 72 -8.63 -6.84 7.56
CA ASN A 72 -9.94 -6.53 6.99
C ASN A 72 -10.15 -7.30 5.69
N VAL A 73 -11.41 -7.57 5.34
CA VAL A 73 -11.78 -8.17 4.06
C VAL A 73 -11.95 -7.05 3.03
N VAL A 74 -11.25 -7.16 1.91
CA VAL A 74 -11.30 -6.23 0.78
C VAL A 74 -11.51 -7.06 -0.48
N ASP A 75 -12.67 -6.91 -1.12
CA ASP A 75 -12.98 -7.62 -2.37
C ASP A 75 -12.79 -9.16 -2.23
N GLY A 76 -13.18 -9.74 -1.07
CA GLY A 76 -13.03 -11.17 -0.76
C GLY A 76 -11.66 -11.60 -0.23
N VAL A 77 -10.67 -10.70 -0.21
CA VAL A 77 -9.31 -10.98 0.25
C VAL A 77 -9.05 -10.38 1.63
N ILE A 78 -8.49 -11.16 2.54
CA ILE A 78 -8.10 -10.71 3.89
C ILE A 78 -6.73 -10.04 3.81
N LEU A 79 -6.72 -8.71 4.00
CA LEU A 79 -5.52 -7.89 3.92
C LEU A 79 -5.29 -7.09 5.22
N PRO A 80 -4.03 -6.85 5.61
CA PRO A 80 -3.73 -5.98 6.73
C PRO A 80 -3.90 -4.49 6.38
N ASN A 81 -4.32 -3.68 7.34
CA ASN A 81 -4.31 -2.21 7.27
C ASN A 81 -3.83 -1.59 8.58
N LEU A 82 -3.43 -0.32 8.53
CA LEU A 82 -3.17 0.45 9.75
C LEU A 82 -4.47 0.71 10.51
N LYS A 83 -4.42 0.58 11.84
CA LYS A 83 -5.50 0.95 12.76
C LYS A 83 -5.66 2.46 12.84
N MET A 84 -6.90 2.91 12.94
CA MET A 84 -7.27 4.24 13.43
C MET A 84 -7.64 4.14 14.91
N GLN A 85 -7.28 5.13 15.72
CA GLN A 85 -7.37 5.12 17.17
C GLN A 85 -8.03 6.39 17.71
N GLY A 86 -8.72 6.25 18.84
CA GLY A 86 -9.35 7.37 19.55
C GLY A 86 -10.57 7.96 18.83
N ALA A 87 -11.13 9.01 19.44
CA ALA A 87 -12.33 9.69 18.92
C ALA A 87 -12.08 10.48 17.62
N GLU A 88 -10.81 10.81 17.33
CA GLU A 88 -10.42 11.54 16.12
C GLU A 88 -10.04 10.62 14.94
N GLU A 89 -10.23 9.31 15.10
CA GLU A 89 -9.84 8.28 14.11
C GLU A 89 -8.42 8.51 13.57
N ALA A 90 -7.47 8.74 14.49
CA ALA A 90 -6.09 9.05 14.16
C ALA A 90 -5.30 7.76 13.87
N CYS A 91 -4.44 7.77 12.86
CA CYS A 91 -3.54 6.67 12.56
C CYS A 91 -2.72 6.30 13.80
N ALA A 92 -2.56 5.00 14.07
CA ALA A 92 -1.79 4.47 15.21
C ALA A 92 -0.33 4.96 15.30
N TYR A 93 0.18 5.59 14.23
CA TYR A 93 1.52 6.17 14.16
C TYR A 93 1.57 7.70 14.14
N LEU A 94 0.43 8.38 14.29
CA LEU A 94 0.42 9.83 14.47
C LEU A 94 0.92 10.18 15.88
N ASP A 95 2.01 10.93 15.96
CA ASP A 95 2.57 11.40 17.23
C ASP A 95 1.87 12.68 17.73
N GLY A 96 2.15 13.05 18.98
CA GLY A 96 1.58 14.25 19.61
C GLY A 96 1.99 15.58 18.96
N GLY A 97 2.98 15.58 18.04
CA GLY A 97 3.37 16.73 17.23
C GLY A 97 2.63 16.81 15.90
N GLY A 98 1.66 15.92 15.64
CA GLY A 98 0.93 15.85 14.37
C GLY A 98 1.77 15.29 13.22
N ARG A 99 2.78 14.45 13.54
CA ARG A 99 3.71 13.86 12.56
C ARG A 99 3.64 12.34 12.59
N CYS A 100 3.92 11.72 11.45
CA CYS A 100 4.02 10.27 11.37
C CYS A 100 5.33 9.82 12.04
N SER A 101 5.23 9.09 13.14
CA SER A 101 6.38 8.59 13.91
C SER A 101 7.23 7.56 13.14
N ILE A 102 6.64 6.90 12.15
CA ILE A 102 7.32 5.93 11.27
C ILE A 102 7.59 6.50 9.87
N HIS A 103 7.70 7.82 9.71
CA HIS A 103 7.79 8.46 8.39
C HIS A 103 8.81 7.80 7.41
N PRO A 104 10.01 7.36 7.83
CA PRO A 104 10.94 6.63 6.95
C PRO A 104 10.40 5.29 6.42
N TYR A 105 9.57 4.61 7.21
CA TYR A 105 9.02 3.27 6.96
C TYR A 105 7.52 3.28 6.62
N ARG A 106 6.95 4.46 6.40
CA ARG A 106 5.53 4.64 6.12
C ARG A 106 5.08 3.79 4.90
N PRO A 107 3.84 3.28 4.92
CA PRO A 107 3.30 2.49 3.82
C PRO A 107 3.32 3.21 2.46
N GLY A 108 3.28 2.46 1.37
CA GLY A 108 3.34 2.92 0.00
C GLY A 108 2.23 3.92 -0.31
N ILE A 109 1.01 3.68 0.20
CA ILE A 109 -0.11 4.61 0.04
C ILE A 109 0.16 5.96 0.72
N CYS A 110 0.70 5.96 1.96
CA CYS A 110 1.07 7.18 2.68
C CYS A 110 2.26 7.90 2.02
N ARG A 111 3.17 7.14 1.40
CA ARG A 111 4.32 7.67 0.66
C ARG A 111 3.94 8.29 -0.67
N LEU A 112 2.97 7.71 -1.35
CA LEU A 112 2.46 8.21 -2.63
C LEU A 112 1.65 9.49 -2.46
N PHE A 113 0.82 9.57 -1.41
CA PHE A 113 -0.07 10.70 -1.17
C PHE A 113 0.64 12.05 -1.38
N PRO A 114 0.10 12.98 -2.19
CA PRO A 114 -1.25 12.98 -2.77
C PRO A 114 -1.38 12.26 -4.12
N LEU A 115 -0.35 11.54 -4.58
CA LEU A 115 -0.46 10.72 -5.78
C LEU A 115 -1.26 9.44 -5.49
N GLY A 116 -2.00 8.99 -6.50
CA GLY A 116 -2.58 7.66 -6.59
C GLY A 116 -2.00 6.88 -7.77
N ARG A 117 -2.35 5.60 -7.88
CA ARG A 117 -2.04 4.74 -9.03
C ARG A 117 -3.32 4.49 -9.83
N TYR A 118 -3.23 4.59 -11.14
CA TYR A 118 -4.28 4.28 -12.10
C TYR A 118 -3.82 3.10 -12.95
N TYR A 119 -4.48 1.96 -12.79
CA TYR A 119 -4.13 0.70 -13.46
C TYR A 119 -4.91 0.58 -14.77
N GLU A 120 -4.21 0.33 -15.88
CA GLU A 120 -4.78 0.13 -17.21
C GLU A 120 -3.83 -0.69 -18.08
N ASN A 121 -4.37 -1.50 -19.00
CA ASN A 121 -3.60 -2.20 -20.04
C ASN A 121 -2.38 -3.01 -19.52
N GLY A 122 -2.53 -3.69 -18.38
CA GLY A 122 -1.44 -4.49 -17.78
C GLY A 122 -0.29 -3.64 -17.21
N GLY A 123 -0.54 -2.36 -16.91
CA GLY A 123 0.42 -1.49 -16.25
C GLY A 123 -0.30 -0.44 -15.41
N PHE A 124 0.45 0.57 -14.97
CA PHE A 124 -0.15 1.70 -14.28
C PHE A 124 0.55 3.02 -14.58
N SER A 125 -0.19 4.09 -14.31
CA SER A 125 0.28 5.47 -14.28
C SER A 125 -0.01 6.06 -12.90
N TYR A 126 0.59 7.19 -12.58
CA TYR A 126 0.27 7.96 -11.39
C TYR A 126 -0.70 9.07 -11.73
N PHE A 127 -1.54 9.49 -10.78
CA PHE A 127 -2.39 10.66 -10.92
C PHE A 127 -2.32 11.51 -9.66
N LEU A 128 -2.52 12.82 -9.79
CA LEU A 128 -2.48 13.75 -8.66
C LEU A 128 -3.88 13.95 -8.10
N GLN A 129 -4.09 13.62 -6.81
CA GLN A 129 -5.34 13.97 -6.13
C GLN A 129 -5.39 15.47 -5.81
N THR A 130 -6.49 16.12 -6.18
CA THR A 130 -6.66 17.58 -6.08
C THR A 130 -7.51 18.00 -4.88
N GLY A 131 -8.48 17.19 -4.45
CA GLY A 131 -9.35 17.49 -3.30
C GLY A 131 -8.83 17.00 -1.95
N GLU A 132 -7.97 15.99 -1.94
CA GLU A 132 -7.60 15.26 -0.70
C GLU A 132 -6.55 16.00 0.15
N CYS A 133 -5.70 16.82 -0.50
CA CYS A 133 -4.66 17.57 0.19
C CYS A 133 -5.02 19.05 0.26
N ALA A 134 -5.16 19.58 1.48
CA ALA A 134 -5.48 20.99 1.74
C ALA A 134 -4.38 21.98 1.33
N LYS A 135 -3.19 21.49 0.98
CA LYS A 135 -2.05 22.35 0.66
C LYS A 135 -2.25 22.98 -0.72
N GLU A 136 -2.51 24.27 -0.71
CA GLU A 136 -2.46 25.09 -1.91
C GLU A 136 -1.01 25.38 -2.34
N ASN A 137 -0.81 25.71 -3.63
CA ASN A 137 0.47 26.13 -4.20
C ASN A 137 1.62 25.10 -4.06
N ARG A 138 1.32 23.81 -4.31
CA ARG A 138 2.32 22.72 -4.34
C ARG A 138 3.41 22.97 -5.40
N SER A 139 4.65 22.63 -5.04
CA SER A 139 5.82 22.71 -5.93
C SER A 139 5.89 21.54 -6.90
N LYS A 140 6.56 21.75 -8.04
CA LYS A 140 6.81 20.68 -9.01
C LYS A 140 7.94 19.77 -8.54
N VAL A 141 7.72 18.46 -8.59
CA VAL A 141 8.71 17.42 -8.29
C VAL A 141 8.61 16.31 -9.34
N LYS A 142 9.72 15.63 -9.60
CA LYS A 142 9.71 14.43 -10.44
C LYS A 142 9.01 13.29 -9.68
N VAL A 143 8.09 12.56 -10.32
CA VAL A 143 7.34 11.47 -9.67
C VAL A 143 8.25 10.45 -8.98
N SER A 144 9.33 10.00 -9.63
CA SER A 144 10.28 9.06 -9.03
C SER A 144 10.98 9.62 -7.78
N LYS A 145 11.31 10.93 -7.78
CA LYS A 145 11.88 11.60 -6.61
C LYS A 145 10.85 11.77 -5.48
N TRP A 146 9.57 11.93 -5.82
CA TRP A 146 8.50 12.03 -4.83
C TRP A 146 8.25 10.69 -4.13
N ILE A 147 8.16 9.62 -4.92
CA ILE A 147 7.95 8.26 -4.42
C ILE A 147 9.13 7.86 -3.51
N ASP A 148 10.36 8.22 -3.89
CA ASP A 148 11.54 8.03 -3.04
C ASP A 148 11.64 6.56 -2.54
N THR A 149 11.49 5.62 -3.48
CA THR A 149 11.59 4.18 -3.20
C THR A 149 12.80 3.63 -3.93
N PRO A 150 13.72 2.97 -3.22
CA PRO A 150 14.89 2.32 -3.83
C PRO A 150 14.47 1.29 -4.88
N ASP A 151 15.27 1.18 -5.94
CA ASP A 151 15.02 0.26 -7.05
C ASP A 151 13.58 0.35 -7.58
N LEU A 152 13.22 1.55 -8.04
CA LEU A 152 11.86 1.87 -8.45
C LEU A 152 11.33 0.92 -9.54
N THR A 153 12.21 0.41 -10.41
CA THR A 153 11.82 -0.53 -11.46
C THR A 153 11.33 -1.86 -10.86
N ARG A 154 12.10 -2.50 -9.97
CA ARG A 154 11.65 -3.71 -9.27
C ARG A 154 10.44 -3.43 -8.39
N ASN A 155 10.36 -2.25 -7.78
CA ASN A 155 9.18 -1.85 -7.01
C ASN A 155 7.91 -1.80 -7.86
N GLN A 156 7.99 -1.23 -9.06
CA GLN A 156 6.86 -1.14 -9.98
C GLN A 156 6.45 -2.52 -10.52
N GLN A 157 7.43 -3.41 -10.79
CA GLN A 157 7.16 -4.80 -11.15
C GLN A 157 6.41 -5.53 -10.02
N PHE A 158 6.92 -5.46 -8.79
CA PHE A 158 6.25 -6.00 -7.61
C PHE A 158 4.83 -5.42 -7.45
N THR A 159 4.67 -4.10 -7.57
CA THR A 159 3.38 -3.42 -7.42
C THR A 159 2.34 -3.95 -8.41
N LEU A 160 2.78 -4.24 -9.65
CA LEU A 160 1.92 -4.80 -10.68
C LEU A 160 1.60 -6.27 -10.39
N GLN A 161 2.61 -7.10 -10.10
CA GLN A 161 2.40 -8.51 -9.76
C GLN A 161 1.47 -8.71 -8.56
N TRP A 162 1.62 -7.87 -7.53
CA TRP A 162 0.75 -7.91 -6.37
C TRP A 162 -0.68 -7.47 -6.71
N HIS A 163 -0.85 -6.46 -7.57
CA HIS A 163 -2.17 -6.06 -8.06
C HIS A 163 -2.85 -7.18 -8.85
N ASP A 164 -2.12 -7.82 -9.77
CA ASP A 164 -2.64 -8.91 -10.60
C ASP A 164 -3.00 -10.13 -9.75
N LEU A 165 -2.18 -10.47 -8.75
CA LEU A 165 -2.49 -11.53 -7.78
C LEU A 165 -3.81 -11.25 -7.05
N LEU A 166 -3.96 -10.06 -6.46
CA LEU A 166 -5.17 -9.72 -5.70
C LEU A 166 -6.41 -9.71 -6.61
N HIS A 167 -6.27 -9.23 -7.84
CA HIS A 167 -7.36 -9.24 -8.81
C HIS A 167 -7.75 -10.67 -9.20
N ALA A 168 -6.77 -11.54 -9.46
CA ALA A 168 -7.02 -12.94 -9.78
C ALA A 168 -7.64 -13.70 -8.58
N MET A 169 -7.26 -13.36 -7.35
CA MET A 169 -7.91 -13.90 -6.14
C MET A 169 -9.35 -13.42 -6.01
N GLU A 170 -9.62 -12.14 -6.18
CA GLU A 170 -10.99 -11.60 -6.16
C GLU A 170 -11.89 -12.33 -7.17
N GLU A 171 -11.43 -12.51 -8.40
CA GLU A 171 -12.17 -13.22 -9.44
C GLU A 171 -12.40 -14.70 -9.10
N ARG A 172 -11.36 -15.40 -8.64
CA ARG A 172 -11.48 -16.82 -8.27
C ARG A 172 -12.37 -17.02 -7.06
N LEU A 173 -12.25 -16.21 -6.01
CA LEU A 173 -13.00 -16.37 -4.78
C LEU A 173 -14.48 -15.99 -4.94
N THR A 174 -14.84 -15.27 -6.00
CA THR A 174 -16.23 -14.92 -6.30
C THR A 174 -17.01 -16.16 -6.72
N GLY A 175 -17.85 -16.68 -5.81
CA GLY A 175 -18.72 -17.84 -6.06
C GLY A 175 -18.18 -19.17 -5.56
N GLU A 176 -16.97 -19.20 -4.98
CA GLU A 176 -16.40 -20.37 -4.30
C GLU A 176 -16.99 -20.57 -2.90
N ASP A 177 -16.84 -21.77 -2.33
CA ASP A 177 -17.31 -22.07 -0.97
C ASP A 177 -16.44 -21.42 0.12
N GLU A 178 -17.02 -21.22 1.31
CA GLU A 178 -16.34 -20.58 2.46
C GLU A 178 -15.04 -21.29 2.87
N GLY A 179 -14.97 -22.62 2.70
CA GLY A 179 -13.79 -23.42 3.00
C GLY A 179 -12.63 -23.06 2.06
N LYS A 180 -12.90 -22.99 0.76
CA LYS A 180 -11.88 -22.61 -0.23
C LYS A 180 -11.43 -21.16 -0.07
N GLN A 181 -12.38 -20.25 0.14
CA GLN A 181 -12.07 -18.84 0.42
C GLN A 181 -11.16 -18.69 1.64
N ARG A 182 -11.42 -19.46 2.70
CA ARG A 182 -10.61 -19.44 3.91
C ARG A 182 -9.21 -20.02 3.68
N GLU A 183 -9.10 -21.13 2.97
CA GLU A 183 -7.81 -21.78 2.68
C GLU A 183 -6.86 -20.83 1.95
N GLU A 184 -7.32 -20.23 0.85
CA GLU A 184 -6.49 -19.36 0.01
C GLU A 184 -6.09 -18.06 0.74
N ASN A 185 -7.02 -17.46 1.49
CA ASN A 185 -6.72 -16.29 2.33
C ASN A 185 -5.70 -16.60 3.44
N LEU A 186 -5.80 -17.77 4.08
CA LEU A 186 -4.82 -18.18 5.10
C LEU A 186 -3.44 -18.42 4.50
N LEU A 187 -3.37 -18.99 3.28
CA LEU A 187 -2.12 -19.14 2.55
C LEU A 187 -1.50 -17.78 2.23
N LEU A 188 -2.32 -16.82 1.77
CA LEU A 188 -1.86 -15.47 1.43
C LEU A 188 -1.25 -14.79 2.66
N LEU A 189 -1.98 -14.80 3.78
CA LEU A 189 -1.52 -14.24 5.05
C LEU A 189 -0.23 -14.91 5.52
N ARG A 190 -0.15 -16.25 5.44
CA ARG A 190 1.03 -16.99 5.87
C ARG A 190 2.26 -16.62 5.05
N LEU A 191 2.16 -16.65 3.72
CA LEU A 191 3.31 -16.45 2.85
C LEU A 191 3.76 -15.00 2.80
N PHE A 192 2.84 -14.05 2.64
CA PHE A 192 3.20 -12.67 2.31
C PHE A 192 3.26 -11.74 3.51
N TYR A 193 2.70 -12.13 4.66
CA TYR A 193 2.62 -11.25 5.82
C TYR A 193 3.19 -11.86 7.11
N LEU A 194 2.93 -13.14 7.39
CA LEU A 194 3.33 -13.77 8.66
C LEU A 194 4.70 -14.46 8.61
N LEU A 195 5.13 -14.95 7.44
CA LEU A 195 6.48 -15.47 7.25
C LEU A 195 7.48 -14.31 7.39
N PRO A 196 8.37 -14.33 8.41
CA PRO A 196 9.32 -13.24 8.63
C PRO A 196 10.23 -13.01 7.42
N TYR A 197 10.63 -11.77 7.20
CA TYR A 197 11.63 -11.44 6.19
C TYR A 197 13.03 -11.58 6.77
N GLU A 198 13.92 -12.19 6.00
CA GLU A 198 15.33 -12.35 6.36
C GLU A 198 16.10 -11.07 6.00
N GLY A 199 16.75 -10.44 6.98
CA GLY A 199 17.45 -9.16 6.78
C GLY A 199 18.68 -9.22 5.88
N THR A 200 19.19 -10.42 5.58
CA THR A 200 20.34 -10.66 4.69
C THR A 200 19.95 -10.79 3.23
N ILE A 201 18.66 -10.91 2.92
CA ILE A 201 18.12 -11.09 1.56
C ILE A 201 17.22 -9.91 1.24
N ASP A 202 17.30 -9.35 0.03
CA ASP A 202 16.43 -8.24 -0.34
C ASP A 202 14.96 -8.69 -0.47
N PHE A 203 14.04 -7.77 -0.23
CA PHE A 203 12.61 -8.02 -0.30
C PHE A 203 12.17 -8.72 -1.59
N TYR A 204 12.64 -8.24 -2.74
CA TYR A 204 12.13 -8.68 -4.03
C TYR A 204 12.52 -10.14 -4.31
N THR A 205 13.69 -10.59 -3.87
CA THR A 205 14.10 -12.00 -3.96
C THR A 205 13.17 -12.89 -3.12
N GLN A 206 12.94 -12.51 -1.85
CA GLN A 206 12.02 -13.24 -0.97
C GLN A 206 10.57 -13.20 -1.48
N PHE A 207 10.14 -12.10 -2.09
CA PHE A 207 8.82 -11.98 -2.70
C PHE A 207 8.67 -12.93 -3.90
N THR A 208 9.68 -13.01 -4.77
CA THR A 208 9.69 -13.95 -5.90
C THR A 208 9.56 -15.40 -5.42
N GLU A 209 10.34 -15.81 -4.42
CA GLU A 209 10.26 -17.17 -3.85
C GLU A 209 8.86 -17.46 -3.26
N ARG A 210 8.27 -16.49 -2.55
CA ARG A 210 6.90 -16.60 -2.02
C ARG A 210 5.86 -16.69 -3.13
N MET A 211 6.02 -15.94 -4.22
CA MET A 211 5.16 -16.03 -5.41
C MET A 211 5.29 -17.37 -6.13
N GLU A 212 6.50 -17.92 -6.26
CA GLU A 212 6.72 -19.25 -6.83
C GLU A 212 6.03 -20.34 -6.00
N HIS A 213 6.13 -20.24 -4.67
CA HIS A 213 5.41 -21.14 -3.76
C HIS A 213 3.90 -21.00 -3.90
N TRP A 214 3.38 -19.76 -3.97
CA TRP A 214 1.97 -19.49 -4.20
C TRP A 214 1.45 -20.13 -5.50
N ASN A 215 2.16 -19.90 -6.61
CA ASN A 215 1.80 -20.44 -7.93
C ASN A 215 1.85 -21.97 -7.96
N GLY A 216 2.75 -22.59 -7.18
CA GLY A 216 2.82 -24.04 -7.04
C GLY A 216 1.61 -24.66 -6.32
N GLN A 217 0.91 -23.90 -5.47
CA GLN A 217 -0.26 -24.38 -4.71
C GLN A 217 -1.59 -24.02 -5.39
N ASN A 218 -1.64 -22.89 -6.13
CA ASN A 218 -2.89 -22.34 -6.67
C ASN A 218 -2.95 -22.30 -8.22
N GLY A 219 -1.95 -22.86 -8.90
CA GLY A 219 -1.79 -22.73 -10.35
C GLY A 219 -1.10 -21.43 -10.74
N GLN A 220 -0.47 -21.39 -11.92
CA GLN A 220 0.24 -20.19 -12.39
C GLN A 220 -0.75 -19.05 -12.65
N ILE A 221 -0.44 -17.87 -12.09
CA ILE A 221 -1.05 -16.57 -12.43
C ILE A 221 -0.20 -15.91 -13.51
#